data_AF-A0A7S0WIN4-F1
#
_entry.id   AF-A0A7S0WIN4-F1
#
_cell.length_a   1.000
_cell.length_b   1.000
_cell.length_c   1.000
_cell.angle_alpha   90.00
_cell.angle_beta   90.00
_cell.angle_gamma   90.00
#
_symmetry.space_group_name_H-M   'P 1'
#
loop_
_entity.id
_entity.type
_entity.pdbx_description
1 polymer ?
#
loop_
_entity_poly.entity_id
_entity_poly.type
_entity_poly.pdbx_seq_one_letter_code
_entity_poly.pdbx_strand_id
1 'polypeptide(L)'
;AYDIPNLVHDDQIVVTVKYSVLGEVQRTTVYTWTLNIPTPGLIDVAYSPGDASPAFDKAVYDYTLTMGMGETTTAVTVTKEPLGDLTTDIVHVSNAASGNVTICSGCEYAVQAYDIPNLVHDDQIVVTVKYSVLGEVQRTTVYTWTLNIPTPGLIDVAYSPGDASPAFDKAVYDYTLTMGMGETTTAVTVTKEPLGDLTTDIVHVSNAASGNVTICSGCEYAVQAYDIPNL
;
A
#
# COMPACT_ATOMS: atom_id res chain seq x y z
N ALA A 1 -15.23 -23.79 44.19
CA ALA A 1 -14.37 -22.83 43.47
C ALA A 1 -15.17 -21.54 43.30
N TYR A 2 -14.50 -20.39 43.21
CA TYR A 2 -15.14 -19.12 42.87
C TYR A 2 -14.74 -18.78 41.44
N ASP A 3 -15.72 -18.50 40.59
CA ASP A 3 -15.48 -18.04 39.22
C ASP A 3 -15.20 -16.53 39.26
N ILE A 4 -14.14 -16.11 38.57
CA ILE A 4 -13.78 -14.70 38.43
C ILE A 4 -13.88 -14.36 36.94
N PRO A 5 -14.99 -13.75 36.49
CA PRO A 5 -15.24 -13.50 35.07
C PRO A 5 -14.54 -12.23 34.57
N ASN A 6 -14.49 -12.06 33.24
CA ASN A 6 -14.10 -10.82 32.54
C ASN A 6 -12.68 -10.33 32.82
N LEU A 7 -11.76 -11.26 33.08
CA LEU A 7 -10.38 -10.95 33.37
C LEU A 7 -9.65 -10.43 32.12
N VAL A 8 -8.87 -9.37 32.30
CA VAL A 8 -7.99 -8.79 31.28
C VAL A 8 -6.54 -8.75 31.76
N HIS A 9 -5.61 -8.42 30.85
CA HIS A 9 -4.20 -8.26 31.20
C HIS A 9 -4.03 -7.22 32.32
N ASP A 10 -3.11 -7.47 33.25
CA ASP A 10 -2.80 -6.66 34.43
C ASP A 10 -3.90 -6.60 35.52
N ASP A 11 -5.02 -7.30 35.36
CA ASP A 11 -6.00 -7.46 36.44
C ASP A 11 -5.34 -8.04 37.69
N GLN A 12 -5.86 -7.64 38.86
CA GLN A 12 -5.37 -8.13 40.14
C GLN A 12 -6.43 -8.94 40.88
N ILE A 13 -6.05 -10.14 41.31
CA ILE A 13 -6.81 -10.90 42.30
C ILE A 13 -6.21 -10.57 43.67
N VAL A 14 -7.04 -10.03 44.57
CA VAL A 14 -6.62 -9.69 45.94
C VAL A 14 -7.39 -10.54 46.94
N VAL A 15 -6.67 -11.34 47.73
CA VAL A 15 -7.25 -12.16 48.80
C VAL A 15 -6.79 -11.64 50.14
N THR A 16 -7.74 -11.22 50.98
CA THR A 16 -7.48 -10.75 52.34
C THR A 16 -7.89 -11.83 53.34
N VAL A 17 -6.94 -12.33 54.12
CA VAL A 17 -7.17 -13.29 55.20
C VAL A 17 -7.12 -12.56 56.53
N LYS A 18 -8.23 -12.59 57.27
CA LYS A 18 -8.33 -12.02 58.63
C LYS A 18 -8.39 -13.15 59.66
N TYR A 19 -7.57 -13.03 60.71
CA TYR A 19 -7.68 -13.86 61.91
C TYR A 19 -8.30 -13.02 63.02
N SER A 20 -9.41 -13.51 63.59
CA SER A 20 -10.13 -12.81 64.66
C SER A 20 -10.31 -13.71 65.88
N VAL A 21 -10.30 -13.10 67.06
CA VAL A 21 -10.58 -13.75 68.35
C VAL A 21 -11.69 -12.95 69.02
N LEU A 22 -12.77 -13.62 69.43
CA LEU A 22 -13.94 -12.99 70.05
C LEU A 22 -14.53 -11.82 69.23
N GLY A 23 -14.46 -11.91 67.90
CA GLY A 23 -14.95 -10.87 66.98
C GLY A 23 -13.93 -9.78 66.65
N GLU A 24 -12.84 -9.66 67.40
CA GLU A 24 -11.79 -8.66 67.18
C GLU A 24 -10.71 -9.19 66.22
N VAL A 25 -10.44 -8.45 65.13
CA VAL A 25 -9.40 -8.79 64.15
C VAL A 25 -8.02 -8.63 64.78
N GLN A 26 -7.28 -9.73 64.88
CA GLN A 26 -5.94 -9.77 65.44
C GLN A 26 -4.85 -9.63 64.38
N ARG A 27 -5.12 -10.14 63.17
CA ARG A 27 -4.18 -10.07 62.04
C ARG A 27 -4.93 -9.98 60.72
N THR A 28 -4.42 -9.15 59.83
CA THR A 28 -4.81 -9.12 58.42
C THR A 28 -3.60 -9.44 57.55
N THR A 29 -3.75 -10.34 56.59
CA THR A 29 -2.73 -10.64 55.58
C THR A 29 -3.37 -10.50 54.21
N VAL A 30 -2.69 -9.82 53.29
CA VAL A 30 -3.17 -9.57 51.93
C VAL A 30 -2.23 -10.28 50.96
N TYR A 31 -2.82 -11.03 50.03
CA TYR A 31 -2.13 -11.67 48.92
C TYR A 31 -2.67 -11.06 47.63
N THR A 32 -1.76 -10.67 46.73
CA THR A 32 -2.10 -10.05 45.45
C THR A 32 -1.44 -10.85 44.33
N TRP A 33 -2.23 -11.21 43.31
CA TRP A 33 -1.73 -11.80 42.06
C TRP A 33 -2.07 -10.86 40.92
N THR A 34 -1.08 -10.46 40.14
CA THR A 34 -1.28 -9.73 38.88
C THR A 34 -1.35 -10.73 37.74
N LEU A 35 -2.39 -10.63 36.93
CA LEU A 35 -2.67 -11.57 35.86
C LEU A 35 -1.95 -11.12 34.58
N ASN A 36 -1.08 -11.99 34.07
CA ASN A 36 -0.52 -11.82 32.73
C ASN A 36 -1.38 -12.64 31.75
N ILE A 37 -2.36 -11.98 31.14
CA ILE A 37 -3.26 -12.59 30.15
C ILE A 37 -2.81 -12.17 28.74
N PRO A 38 -2.44 -13.12 27.86
CA PRO A 38 -2.13 -12.80 26.46
C PRO A 38 -3.34 -12.18 25.76
N THR A 39 -3.11 -11.12 25.01
CA THR A 39 -4.15 -10.47 24.21
C THR A 39 -4.12 -11.03 22.78
N PRO A 40 -5.27 -11.42 22.23
CA PRO A 40 -5.35 -11.94 20.87
C PRO A 40 -5.06 -10.83 19.86
N GLY A 41 -4.68 -11.23 18.65
CA GLY A 41 -4.37 -10.32 17.56
C GLY A 41 -4.23 -11.03 16.23
N LEU A 42 -3.51 -10.39 15.31
CA LEU A 42 -3.19 -10.95 14.00
C LEU A 42 -2.15 -12.05 14.08
N ILE A 43 -2.36 -13.08 13.26
CA ILE A 43 -1.36 -14.13 13.01
C ILE A 43 -0.83 -14.09 11.59
N ASP A 44 -1.57 -13.50 10.65
CA ASP A 44 -1.12 -13.33 9.27
C ASP A 44 -1.87 -12.20 8.56
N VAL A 45 -1.20 -11.59 7.58
CA VAL A 45 -1.79 -10.65 6.62
C VAL A 45 -1.19 -10.96 5.26
N ALA A 46 -2.05 -11.31 4.30
CA ALA A 46 -1.65 -11.65 2.95
C ALA A 46 -2.28 -10.67 1.94
N TYR A 47 -1.57 -10.45 0.84
CA TYR A 47 -2.00 -9.60 -0.27
C TYR A 47 -2.02 -10.41 -1.57
N SER A 48 -2.93 -10.06 -2.48
CA SER A 48 -3.00 -10.69 -3.80
C SER A 48 -3.68 -9.75 -4.81
N PRO A 49 -2.98 -9.32 -5.87
CA PRO A 49 -1.54 -9.44 -6.09
C PRO A 49 -0.72 -8.65 -5.05
N GLY A 50 0.58 -8.97 -4.96
CA GLY A 50 1.56 -8.25 -4.16
C GLY A 50 2.14 -9.07 -3.00
N ASP A 51 3.37 -8.74 -2.64
CA ASP A 51 4.15 -9.44 -1.61
C ASP A 51 4.64 -8.46 -0.55
N ALA A 52 4.24 -8.70 0.70
CA ALA A 52 4.73 -7.92 1.84
C ALA A 52 6.16 -8.33 2.21
N SER A 53 6.99 -7.33 2.48
CA SER A 53 8.35 -7.48 2.98
C SER A 53 8.55 -6.59 4.21
N PRO A 54 8.98 -7.15 5.36
CA PRO A 54 9.23 -8.58 5.59
C PRO A 54 7.94 -9.43 5.54
N ALA A 55 8.08 -10.75 5.62
CA ALA A 55 6.94 -11.62 5.90
C ALA A 55 6.27 -11.19 7.22
N PHE A 56 4.97 -11.42 7.34
CA PHE A 56 4.20 -10.94 8.49
C PHE A 56 4.78 -11.43 9.83
N ASP A 57 5.05 -10.48 10.73
CA ASP A 57 5.43 -10.70 12.11
C ASP A 57 4.62 -9.75 12.99
N LYS A 58 3.87 -10.28 13.95
CA LYS A 58 3.03 -9.47 14.85
C LYS A 58 3.81 -8.43 15.71
N ALA A 59 5.13 -8.53 15.77
CA ALA A 59 6.00 -7.56 16.43
C ALA A 59 6.53 -6.45 15.48
N VAL A 60 6.31 -6.57 14.18
CA VAL A 60 6.66 -5.57 13.16
C VAL A 60 5.40 -4.82 12.76
N TYR A 61 5.48 -3.49 12.74
CA TYR A 61 4.35 -2.60 12.48
C TYR A 61 4.39 -1.92 11.11
N ASP A 62 5.57 -1.87 10.48
CA ASP A 62 5.77 -1.20 9.20
C ASP A 62 6.34 -2.19 8.18
N TYR A 63 5.71 -2.22 7.01
CA TYR A 63 6.01 -3.13 5.93
C TYR A 63 6.08 -2.38 4.59
N THR A 64 6.77 -2.98 3.63
CA THR A 64 6.67 -2.61 2.22
C THR A 64 5.87 -3.66 1.49
N LEU A 65 4.79 -3.28 0.81
CA LEU A 65 4.04 -4.16 -0.10
C LEU A 65 4.53 -3.90 -1.53
N THR A 66 5.25 -4.86 -2.10
CA THR A 66 5.69 -4.75 -3.50
C THR A 66 4.63 -5.31 -4.42
N MET A 67 4.23 -4.53 -5.41
CA MET A 67 3.23 -4.93 -6.40
C MET A 67 3.85 -5.06 -7.79
N GLY A 68 3.10 -5.64 -8.72
CA GLY A 68 3.44 -5.63 -10.14
C GLY A 68 3.47 -4.21 -10.72
N MET A 69 4.20 -4.06 -11.83
CA MET A 69 4.30 -2.78 -12.53
C MET A 69 2.93 -2.27 -12.96
N GLY A 70 2.60 -1.04 -12.58
CA GLY A 70 1.34 -0.40 -12.93
C GLY A 70 0.08 -1.08 -12.38
N GLU A 71 0.20 -2.00 -11.42
CA GLU A 71 -0.98 -2.56 -10.75
C GLU A 71 -1.70 -1.49 -9.94
N THR A 72 -3.03 -1.44 -10.08
CA THR A 72 -3.88 -0.43 -9.44
C THR A 72 -4.85 -1.04 -8.43
N THR A 73 -4.80 -2.35 -8.21
CA THR A 73 -5.68 -3.05 -7.28
C THR A 73 -4.94 -4.15 -6.53
N THR A 74 -5.35 -4.41 -5.29
CA THR A 74 -4.95 -5.60 -4.50
C THR A 74 -6.11 -6.06 -3.64
N ALA A 75 -6.08 -7.29 -3.16
CA ALA A 75 -6.95 -7.77 -2.10
C ALA A 75 -6.13 -8.08 -0.84
N VAL A 76 -6.59 -7.59 0.32
CA VAL A 76 -5.98 -7.93 1.61
C VAL A 76 -6.79 -9.01 2.32
N THR A 77 -6.11 -10.07 2.76
CA THR A 77 -6.68 -11.13 3.59
C THR A 77 -6.03 -11.13 4.95
N VAL A 78 -6.85 -11.11 6.00
CA VAL A 78 -6.40 -10.94 7.38
C VAL A 78 -6.75 -12.18 8.21
N THR A 79 -5.76 -12.74 8.93
CA THR A 79 -5.93 -13.96 9.74
C THR A 79 -5.62 -13.69 11.22
N LYS A 80 -6.39 -14.29 12.14
CA LYS A 80 -6.32 -14.03 13.59
C LYS A 80 -6.10 -15.26 14.48
N GLU A 81 -5.72 -14.97 15.72
CA GLU A 81 -5.88 -15.91 16.83
C GLU A 81 -7.39 -16.22 17.06
N PRO A 82 -7.76 -17.49 17.35
CA PRO A 82 -9.15 -17.95 17.32
C PRO A 82 -10.05 -17.45 18.46
N LEU A 83 -9.50 -16.74 19.46
CA LEU A 83 -10.22 -16.35 20.68
C LEU A 83 -10.23 -14.83 20.85
N GLY A 84 -11.31 -14.31 21.46
CA GLY A 84 -11.47 -12.90 21.79
C GLY A 84 -12.35 -12.11 20.82
N ASP A 85 -12.92 -11.02 21.32
CA ASP A 85 -13.69 -10.05 20.54
C ASP A 85 -12.71 -9.08 19.89
N LEU A 86 -12.48 -9.28 18.60
CA LEU A 86 -11.60 -8.48 17.78
C LEU A 86 -12.41 -7.75 16.71
N THR A 87 -12.08 -6.49 16.46
CA THR A 87 -12.58 -5.72 15.32
C THR A 87 -11.42 -5.20 14.49
N THR A 88 -11.64 -5.05 13.19
CA THR A 88 -10.63 -4.51 12.26
C THR A 88 -11.16 -3.27 11.55
N ASP A 89 -10.31 -2.26 11.43
CA ASP A 89 -10.47 -1.16 10.49
C ASP A 89 -9.37 -1.28 9.43
N ILE A 90 -9.72 -1.13 8.16
CA ILE A 90 -8.77 -1.10 7.03
C ILE A 90 -8.96 0.20 6.29
N VAL A 91 -7.87 0.95 6.15
CA VAL A 91 -7.85 2.25 5.50
C VAL A 91 -6.78 2.25 4.41
N HIS A 92 -7.17 2.69 3.22
CA HIS A 92 -6.25 3.03 2.15
C HIS A 92 -5.95 4.53 2.22
N VAL A 93 -4.70 4.87 2.50
CA VAL A 93 -4.19 6.23 2.47
C VAL A 93 -3.58 6.44 1.09
N SER A 94 -4.28 7.22 0.25
CA SER A 94 -3.85 7.45 -1.12
C SER A 94 -3.05 8.74 -1.24
N ASN A 95 -1.98 8.71 -2.04
CA ASN A 95 -1.21 9.88 -2.46
C ASN A 95 -1.80 10.55 -3.70
N ALA A 96 -2.62 9.84 -4.49
CA ALA A 96 -3.28 10.39 -5.67
C ALA A 96 -4.67 10.96 -5.37
N ALA A 97 -5.43 10.31 -4.48
CA ALA A 97 -6.75 10.80 -4.08
C ALA A 97 -6.65 11.80 -2.91
N SER A 98 -7.58 12.75 -2.85
CA SER A 98 -7.64 13.71 -1.73
C SER A 98 -8.22 13.04 -0.48
N GLY A 99 -7.37 12.30 0.24
CA GLY A 99 -7.67 11.77 1.58
C GLY A 99 -7.76 10.25 1.69
N ASN A 100 -8.08 9.81 2.90
CA ASN A 100 -8.11 8.39 3.27
C ASN A 100 -9.42 7.74 2.83
N VAL A 101 -9.34 6.56 2.21
CA VAL A 101 -10.48 5.73 1.84
C VAL A 101 -10.64 4.62 2.87
N THR A 102 -11.78 4.61 3.57
CA THR A 102 -12.12 3.51 4.47
C THR A 102 -12.60 2.31 3.65
N ILE A 103 -11.82 1.24 3.65
CA ILE A 103 -12.16 -0.03 2.99
C ILE A 103 -13.07 -0.87 3.90
N CYS A 104 -12.78 -0.84 5.20
CA CYS A 104 -13.51 -1.57 6.22
C CYS A 104 -13.49 -0.77 7.53
N SER A 105 -14.61 -0.71 8.24
CA SER A 105 -14.73 -0.04 9.54
C SER A 105 -15.50 -0.95 10.50
N GLY A 106 -14.85 -1.33 11.60
CA GLY A 106 -15.41 -2.21 12.62
C GLY A 106 -15.86 -3.55 12.05
N CYS A 107 -15.23 -4.04 10.98
CA CYS A 107 -15.68 -5.30 10.40
C CYS A 107 -15.43 -6.42 11.40
N GLU A 108 -16.43 -7.28 11.53
CA GLU A 108 -16.31 -8.49 12.32
C GLU A 108 -15.21 -9.39 11.76
N TYR A 109 -14.49 -10.02 12.69
CA TYR A 109 -13.29 -10.77 12.36
C TYR A 109 -13.60 -12.17 11.82
N ALA A 110 -13.76 -12.26 10.50
CA ALA A 110 -13.68 -13.51 9.73
C ALA A 110 -12.55 -13.38 8.69
N VAL A 111 -12.01 -14.51 8.21
CA VAL A 111 -11.09 -14.49 7.07
C VAL A 111 -11.87 -13.97 5.87
N GLN A 112 -11.65 -12.70 5.55
CA GLN A 112 -12.29 -11.99 4.46
C GLN A 112 -11.20 -11.33 3.63
N ALA A 113 -11.36 -11.40 2.32
CA ALA A 113 -10.57 -10.63 1.38
C ALA A 113 -11.29 -9.29 1.17
N TYR A 114 -10.56 -8.19 1.32
CA TYR A 114 -11.05 -6.85 1.02
C TYR A 114 -10.32 -6.31 -0.20
N ASP A 115 -11.06 -5.97 -1.24
CA ASP A 115 -10.51 -5.35 -2.44
C ASP A 115 -10.17 -3.88 -2.18
N ILE A 116 -9.00 -3.46 -2.63
CA ILE A 116 -8.47 -2.12 -2.48
C ILE A 116 -8.13 -1.59 -3.88
N PRO A 117 -8.93 -0.65 -4.41
CA PRO A 117 -8.73 -0.12 -5.76
C PRO A 117 -7.92 1.18 -5.79
N ASN A 118 -7.57 1.62 -7.00
CA ASN A 118 -6.94 2.91 -7.31
C ASN A 118 -5.62 3.14 -6.57
N LEU A 119 -4.84 2.07 -6.44
CA LEU A 119 -3.53 2.10 -5.82
C LEU A 119 -2.54 2.85 -6.72
N VAL A 120 -1.74 3.71 -6.11
CA VAL A 120 -0.58 4.34 -6.74
C VAL A 120 0.68 4.15 -5.90
N HIS A 121 1.85 4.41 -6.49
CA HIS A 121 3.12 4.32 -5.79
C HIS A 121 3.11 5.16 -4.50
N ASP A 122 3.74 4.65 -3.45
CA ASP A 122 3.82 5.22 -2.10
C ASP A 122 2.50 5.29 -1.31
N ASP A 123 1.39 4.79 -1.86
CA ASP A 123 0.15 4.63 -1.09
C ASP A 123 0.39 3.78 0.17
N GLN A 124 -0.49 3.89 1.16
CA GLN A 124 -0.42 3.05 2.35
C GLN A 124 -1.72 2.29 2.58
N ILE A 125 -1.61 1.07 3.07
CA ILE A 125 -2.71 0.30 3.62
C ILE A 125 -2.47 0.19 5.12
N VAL A 126 -3.41 0.71 5.91
CA VAL A 126 -3.36 0.74 7.37
C VAL A 126 -4.41 -0.21 7.92
N VAL A 127 -3.97 -1.21 8.67
CA VAL A 127 -4.84 -2.18 9.35
C VAL A 127 -4.78 -1.91 10.84
N THR A 128 -5.90 -1.51 11.42
CA THR A 128 -6.06 -1.29 12.87
C THR A 128 -6.88 -2.41 13.47
N VAL A 129 -6.35 -3.04 14.51
CA VAL A 129 -6.99 -4.17 15.21
C VAL A 129 -7.25 -3.78 16.65
N LYS A 130 -8.50 -3.92 17.09
CA LYS A 130 -8.92 -3.62 18.47
C LYS A 130 -9.43 -4.89 19.13
N TYR A 131 -8.86 -5.19 20.30
CA TYR A 131 -9.33 -6.25 21.19
C TYR A 131 -10.17 -5.64 22.30
N SER A 132 -11.38 -6.17 22.49
CA SER A 132 -12.33 -5.68 23.48
C SER A 132 -12.78 -6.76 24.45
N VAL A 133 -13.14 -6.35 25.66
CA VAL A 133 -13.83 -7.18 26.66
C VAL A 133 -14.99 -6.37 27.20
N LEU A 134 -16.21 -6.93 27.13
CA LEU A 134 -17.46 -6.25 27.49
C LEU A 134 -17.66 -4.89 26.77
N GLY A 135 -17.20 -4.79 25.52
CA GLY A 135 -17.31 -3.56 24.72
C GLY A 135 -16.23 -2.51 24.99
N GLU A 136 -15.35 -2.72 25.99
CA GLU A 136 -14.25 -1.82 26.29
C GLU A 136 -12.97 -2.29 25.61
N VAL A 137 -12.31 -1.38 24.87
CA VAL A 137 -11.07 -1.68 24.14
C VAL A 137 -9.92 -1.85 25.14
N GLN A 138 -9.37 -3.06 25.18
CA GLN A 138 -8.23 -3.43 26.03
C GLN A 138 -6.90 -3.21 25.32
N ARG A 139 -6.87 -3.39 23.99
CA ARG A 139 -5.67 -3.20 23.18
C ARG A 139 -6.00 -2.73 21.78
N THR A 140 -5.20 -1.81 21.26
CA THR A 140 -5.20 -1.41 19.85
C THR A 140 -3.82 -1.68 19.25
N THR A 141 -3.78 -2.29 18.07
CA THR A 141 -2.54 -2.52 17.30
C THR A 141 -2.73 -2.00 15.89
N VAL A 142 -1.74 -1.32 15.35
CA VAL A 142 -1.78 -0.73 14.01
C VAL A 142 -0.62 -1.27 13.20
N TYR A 143 -0.91 -1.71 11.97
CA TYR A 143 0.07 -2.17 11.01
C TYR A 143 -0.07 -1.35 9.71
N THR A 144 1.05 -0.99 9.10
CA THR A 144 1.12 -0.14 7.91
C THR A 144 1.92 -0.83 6.81
N TRP A 145 1.35 -0.92 5.62
CA TRP A 145 2.06 -1.36 4.41
C TRP A 145 2.19 -0.18 3.48
N THR A 146 3.41 0.26 3.21
CA THR A 146 3.70 1.25 2.17
C THR A 146 3.88 0.54 0.83
N LEU A 147 3.17 0.99 -0.19
CA LEU A 147 3.11 0.34 -1.49
C LEU A 147 4.30 0.77 -2.34
N ASN A 148 5.08 -0.21 -2.75
CA ASN A 148 6.06 -0.06 -3.81
C ASN A 148 5.47 -0.62 -5.11
N ILE A 149 4.85 0.25 -5.89
CA ILE A 149 4.33 -0.06 -7.23
C ILE A 149 5.31 0.52 -8.26
N PRO A 150 6.05 -0.31 -9.02
CA PRO A 150 6.88 0.20 -10.09
C PRO A 150 6.01 0.95 -11.13
N THR A 151 6.40 2.18 -11.45
CA THR A 151 5.70 2.99 -12.44
C THR A 151 6.19 2.64 -13.84
N PRO A 152 5.29 2.46 -14.81
CA PRO A 152 5.70 2.15 -16.16
C PRO A 152 6.35 3.36 -16.84
N GLY A 153 7.26 3.11 -17.78
CA GLY A 153 7.93 4.16 -18.55
C GLY A 153 8.17 3.85 -20.03
N LEU A 154 8.87 4.77 -20.70
CA LEU A 154 9.40 4.55 -22.05
C LEU A 154 10.60 3.58 -21.98
N ILE A 155 10.65 2.65 -22.93
CA ILE A 155 11.75 1.69 -23.06
C ILE A 155 12.60 1.92 -24.32
N ASP A 156 12.06 2.59 -25.33
CA ASP A 156 12.81 2.95 -26.53
C ASP A 156 12.15 4.10 -27.31
N VAL A 157 12.96 4.81 -28.09
CA VAL A 157 12.49 5.78 -29.11
C VAL A 157 13.39 5.66 -30.33
N ALA A 158 12.80 5.33 -31.48
CA ALA A 158 13.47 5.16 -32.76
C ALA A 158 12.96 6.17 -33.79
N TYR A 159 13.83 6.56 -34.72
CA TYR A 159 13.55 7.52 -35.79
C TYR A 159 13.83 6.89 -37.16
N SER A 160 13.09 7.33 -38.18
CA SER A 160 13.32 6.89 -39.57
C SER A 160 12.77 7.89 -40.58
N PRO A 161 13.60 8.49 -41.46
CA PRO A 161 15.06 8.43 -41.42
C PRO A 161 15.64 9.18 -40.19
N GLY A 162 16.90 8.92 -39.88
CA GLY A 162 17.66 9.62 -38.84
C GLY A 162 18.04 8.74 -37.66
N ASP A 163 19.16 9.10 -37.02
CA ASP A 163 19.73 8.36 -35.89
C ASP A 163 19.90 9.29 -34.68
N ALA A 164 19.33 8.88 -33.54
CA ALA A 164 19.50 9.59 -32.28
C ALA A 164 20.86 9.26 -31.65
N SER A 165 21.51 10.28 -31.11
CA SER A 165 22.72 10.17 -30.31
C SER A 165 22.56 10.94 -29.00
N PRO A 166 22.80 10.30 -27.83
CA PRO A 166 23.19 8.90 -27.66
C PRO A 166 22.07 7.90 -28.04
N ALA A 167 22.38 6.60 -28.03
CA ALA A 167 21.34 5.57 -28.06
C ALA A 167 20.38 5.76 -26.88
N PHE A 168 19.13 5.33 -27.03
CA PHE A 168 18.10 5.55 -26.01
C PHE A 168 18.51 4.99 -24.64
N ASP A 169 18.40 5.85 -23.62
CA ASP A 169 18.58 5.56 -22.21
C ASP A 169 17.50 6.32 -21.41
N LYS A 170 16.72 5.61 -20.61
CA LYS A 170 15.65 6.21 -19.80
C LYS A 170 16.11 7.29 -18.82
N ALA A 171 17.42 7.37 -18.52
CA ALA A 171 18.02 8.39 -17.66
C ALA A 171 18.50 9.64 -18.43
N VAL A 172 18.47 9.61 -19.77
CA VAL A 172 18.84 10.74 -20.63
C VAL A 172 17.57 11.40 -21.14
N TYR A 173 17.49 12.73 -21.01
CA TYR A 173 16.32 13.52 -21.41
C TYR A 173 16.54 14.36 -22.67
N ASP A 174 17.80 14.57 -23.06
CA ASP A 174 18.19 15.39 -24.21
C ASP A 174 18.97 14.55 -25.22
N TYR A 175 18.49 14.50 -26.46
CA TYR A 175 19.08 13.74 -27.56
C TYR A 175 19.32 14.64 -28.77
N THR A 176 20.34 14.30 -29.57
CA THR A 176 20.55 14.90 -30.90
C THR A 176 20.16 13.89 -31.97
N LEU A 177 19.20 14.25 -32.83
CA LEU A 177 18.84 13.48 -34.01
C LEU A 177 19.64 13.97 -35.22
N THR A 178 20.39 13.08 -35.87
CA THR A 178 21.11 13.40 -37.12
C THR A 178 20.33 12.88 -38.31
N MET A 179 20.03 13.77 -39.26
CA MET A 179 19.31 13.49 -40.50
C MET A 179 20.25 13.52 -41.71
N GLY A 180 19.90 12.81 -42.78
CA GLY A 180 20.56 12.89 -44.08
C GLY A 180 20.40 14.26 -44.75
N MET A 181 21.32 14.59 -45.65
CA MET A 181 21.28 15.86 -46.38
C MET A 181 20.00 15.99 -47.21
N GLY A 182 19.24 17.07 -46.98
CA GLY A 182 18.00 17.35 -47.71
C GLY A 182 16.77 16.60 -47.19
N GLU A 183 16.90 15.80 -46.13
CA GLU A 183 15.75 15.24 -45.43
C GLU A 183 15.01 16.34 -44.69
N THR A 184 13.69 16.35 -44.85
CA THR A 184 12.82 17.36 -44.25
C THR A 184 11.78 16.75 -43.31
N THR A 185 11.57 15.43 -43.38
CA THR A 185 10.60 14.67 -42.58
C THR A 185 11.27 13.51 -41.87
N THR A 186 10.76 13.15 -40.69
CA THR A 186 11.09 11.90 -39.99
C THR A 186 9.81 11.26 -39.47
N ALA A 187 9.82 9.94 -39.35
CA ALA A 187 8.89 9.22 -38.49
C ALA A 187 9.53 8.99 -37.12
N VAL A 188 8.71 8.94 -36.08
CA VAL A 188 9.13 8.51 -34.73
C VAL A 188 8.31 7.29 -34.31
N THR A 189 9.00 6.30 -33.75
CA THR A 189 8.42 5.11 -33.13
C THR A 189 8.84 5.09 -31.66
N VAL A 190 7.87 5.19 -30.77
CA VAL A 190 8.08 5.15 -29.33
C VAL A 190 7.71 3.76 -28.83
N THR A 191 8.46 3.18 -27.90
CA THR A 191 8.15 1.91 -27.23
C THR A 191 8.09 2.10 -25.73
N LYS A 192 7.11 1.49 -25.06
CA LYS A 192 6.88 1.61 -23.61
C LYS A 192 6.75 0.26 -22.91
N GLU A 193 6.81 0.29 -21.59
CA GLU A 193 6.48 -0.88 -20.77
C GLU A 193 5.01 -1.28 -20.98
N PRO A 194 4.69 -2.59 -20.99
CA PRO A 194 3.39 -3.09 -21.46
C PRO A 194 2.24 -2.88 -20.47
N LEU A 195 2.51 -2.50 -19.22
CA LEU A 195 1.52 -2.36 -18.16
C LEU A 195 1.33 -0.89 -17.78
N GLY A 196 0.11 -0.54 -17.34
CA GLY A 196 -0.27 0.78 -16.85
C GLY A 196 -0.71 1.80 -17.91
N ASP A 197 -1.19 2.94 -17.42
CA ASP A 197 -1.84 3.98 -18.22
C ASP A 197 -0.85 5.11 -18.56
N LEU A 198 -0.17 4.93 -19.69
CA LEU A 198 0.77 5.92 -20.23
C LEU A 198 0.18 6.53 -21.50
N THR A 199 0.03 7.84 -21.49
CA THR A 199 -0.29 8.67 -22.66
C THR A 199 0.99 9.32 -23.20
N THR A 200 0.98 9.72 -24.46
CA THR A 200 2.12 10.39 -25.09
C THR A 200 1.63 11.59 -25.89
N ASP A 201 2.34 12.70 -25.72
CA ASP A 201 2.20 13.89 -26.56
C ASP A 201 3.49 14.03 -27.40
N ILE A 202 3.33 14.26 -28.71
CA ILE A 202 4.46 14.51 -29.62
C ILE A 202 4.25 15.89 -30.23
N VAL A 203 5.19 16.79 -29.98
CA VAL A 203 5.14 18.17 -30.46
C VAL A 203 6.41 18.47 -31.25
N HIS A 204 6.23 18.89 -32.49
CA HIS A 204 7.30 19.47 -33.30
C HIS A 204 7.37 20.97 -33.03
N VAL A 205 8.44 21.41 -32.37
CA VAL A 205 8.75 22.83 -32.16
C VAL A 205 9.58 23.31 -33.35
N SER A 206 8.95 24.01 -34.31
CA SER A 206 9.59 24.36 -35.58
C SER A 206 10.23 25.75 -35.54
N ASN A 207 11.53 25.80 -35.82
CA ASN A 207 12.25 27.06 -36.04
C ASN A 207 11.82 27.76 -37.35
N ALA A 208 11.50 26.98 -38.39
CA ALA A 208 11.14 27.52 -39.69
C ALA A 208 9.73 28.13 -39.68
N ALA A 209 8.78 27.48 -39.00
CA ALA A 209 7.39 27.93 -38.92
C ALA A 209 7.11 28.90 -37.75
N SER A 210 8.10 29.18 -36.89
CA SER A 210 7.95 30.04 -35.70
C SER A 210 6.76 29.64 -34.82
N GLY A 211 6.60 28.34 -34.55
CA GLY A 211 5.48 27.80 -33.78
C GLY A 211 5.58 26.30 -33.50
N ASN A 212 4.65 25.82 -32.65
CA ASN A 212 4.56 24.42 -32.27
C ASN A 212 3.48 23.71 -33.09
N VAL A 213 3.80 22.52 -33.59
CA VAL A 213 2.87 21.61 -34.26
C VAL A 213 2.67 20.40 -33.39
N THR A 214 1.46 20.21 -32.86
CA THR A 214 1.09 18.98 -32.17
C THR A 214 0.89 17.88 -33.19
N ILE A 215 1.76 16.86 -33.17
CA ILE A 215 1.69 15.68 -34.03
C ILE A 215 0.73 14.66 -33.44
N CYS A 216 0.81 14.48 -32.13
CA CYS A 216 -0.04 13.59 -31.35
C CYS A 216 -0.29 14.25 -30.00
N SER A 217 -1.53 14.16 -29.49
CA SER A 217 -1.83 14.51 -28.11
C SER A 217 -2.73 13.47 -27.46
N GLY A 218 -2.34 13.01 -26.28
CA GLY A 218 -3.04 12.00 -25.51
C GLY A 218 -3.23 10.67 -26.26
N CYS A 219 -2.34 10.33 -27.20
CA CYS A 219 -2.58 9.13 -28.02
C CYS A 219 -2.46 7.87 -27.16
N GLU A 220 -3.52 7.05 -27.18
CA GLU A 220 -3.51 5.69 -26.66
C GLU A 220 -2.68 4.78 -27.58
N TYR A 221 -1.95 3.84 -26.97
CA TYR A 221 -0.83 3.20 -27.64
C TYR A 221 -1.19 1.91 -28.39
N ALA A 222 -0.97 1.91 -29.70
CA ALA A 222 -0.56 0.75 -30.49
C ALA A 222 0.73 1.17 -31.23
N VAL A 223 1.67 0.25 -31.51
CA VAL A 223 2.88 0.57 -32.29
C VAL A 223 2.49 1.32 -33.57
N GLN A 224 2.67 2.63 -33.59
CA GLN A 224 2.31 3.51 -34.69
C GLN A 224 3.51 4.41 -34.98
N ALA A 225 3.95 4.39 -36.24
CA ALA A 225 4.87 5.38 -36.75
C ALA A 225 4.08 6.67 -36.96
N TYR A 226 4.52 7.76 -36.34
CA TYR A 226 3.96 9.08 -36.59
C TYR A 226 4.84 9.80 -37.60
N ASP A 227 4.31 10.05 -38.79
CA ASP A 227 4.96 10.93 -39.76
C ASP A 227 4.94 12.37 -39.21
N ILE A 228 6.10 12.98 -39.10
CA ILE A 228 6.23 14.40 -38.75
C ILE A 228 6.32 15.18 -40.07
N PRO A 229 5.22 15.83 -40.53
CA PRO A 229 5.18 16.46 -41.83
C PRO A 229 5.97 17.79 -41.84
N ASN A 230 6.39 18.17 -43.05
CA ASN A 230 6.94 19.51 -43.32
C ASN A 230 5.89 20.59 -43.06
N LEU A 231 6.37 21.75 -42.58
CA LEU A 231 5.76 23.05 -42.86
C LEU A 231 6.63 23.80 -43.87
#